data_AF-A0A3L7XRF5-F1
#
_entry.id   AF-A0A3L7XRF5-F1
#
_cell.length_a   1.000
_cell.length_b   1.000
_cell.length_c   1.000
_cell.angle_alpha   90.00
_cell.angle_beta   90.00
_cell.angle_gamma   90.00
#
_symmetry.space_group_name_H-M   'P 1'
#
loop_
_entity.id
_entity.type
_entity.pdbx_description
1 polymer ?
#
loop_
_entity_poly.entity_id
_entity_poly.type
_entity_poly.pdbx_seq_one_letter_code
_entity_poly.pdbx_strand_id
1 'polypeptide(L)' 'GYRVTPQSFEFWQGRPNRLHDRFRYTLQSDGSWTIARLMP' A
#
# COMPACT_ATOMS: atom_id res chain seq x y z
N GLY A 1 -2.87 26.50 -0.96
CA GLY A 1 -3.15 25.12 -0.53
C GLY A 1 -2.14 24.18 -1.16
N TYR A 2 -2.04 22.95 -0.68
CA TYR A 2 -1.08 21.95 -1.17
C TYR A 2 -1.79 20.67 -1.62
N ARG A 3 -1.20 19.95 -2.58
CA ARG A 3 -1.66 18.64 -3.05
C ARG A 3 -0.56 17.61 -2.84
N VAL A 4 -0.90 16.49 -2.22
CA VAL A 4 -0.01 15.33 -2.11
C VAL A 4 -0.26 14.42 -3.31
N THR A 5 0.79 14.17 -4.09
CA THR A 5 0.79 13.14 -5.13
C THR A 5 1.53 11.92 -4.57
N PRO A 6 0.82 10.81 -4.25
CA PRO A 6 1.46 9.66 -3.63
C PRO A 6 2.37 8.94 -4.63
N GLN A 7 3.57 8.58 -4.19
CA GLN A 7 4.45 7.64 -4.90
C GLN A 7 4.26 6.20 -4.41
N SER A 8 3.81 6.04 -3.17
CA SER A 8 3.39 4.76 -2.59
C SER A 8 2.41 5.00 -1.45
N PHE A 9 1.62 3.98 -1.14
CA PHE A 9 0.75 3.95 0.04
C PHE A 9 0.47 2.49 0.45
N GLU A 10 0.05 2.29 1.70
CA GLU A 10 -0.19 0.96 2.27
C GLU A 10 -1.56 0.91 2.93
N PHE A 11 -2.32 -0.14 2.63
CA PHE A 11 -3.53 -0.49 3.38
C PHE A 11 -3.18 -1.54 4.43
N TRP A 12 -3.59 -1.25 5.65
CA TRP A 12 -3.44 -2.11 6.81
C TRP A 12 -4.82 -2.55 7.29
N GLN A 13 -5.06 -3.86 7.30
CA GLN A 13 -6.29 -4.43 7.84
C GLN A 13 -5.98 -5.32 9.04
N GLY A 14 -6.55 -4.94 10.19
CA GLY A 14 -6.52 -5.71 11.42
C GLY A 14 -7.20 -7.07 11.29
N ARG A 15 -6.58 -8.15 11.76
CA ARG A 15 -7.25 -9.44 12.00
C ARG A 15 -7.08 -9.88 13.47
N PRO A 16 -8.06 -10.61 14.06
CA PRO A 16 -8.01 -11.03 15.47
C PRO A 16 -6.81 -11.90 15.84
N ASN A 17 -6.25 -12.63 14.86
CA ASN A 17 -5.13 -13.55 15.06
C ASN A 17 -3.74 -12.89 14.92
N ARG A 18 -3.65 -11.55 14.94
CA ARG A 18 -2.41 -10.77 14.71
C ARG A 18 -1.75 -10.98 13.34
N LEU A 19 -2.39 -11.72 12.43
CA LEU A 19 -1.95 -11.84 11.04
C LEU A 19 -2.60 -10.75 10.20
N HIS A 20 -1.98 -9.57 10.24
CA HIS A 20 -2.47 -8.41 9.53
C HIS A 20 -2.30 -8.55 8.02
N ASP A 21 -3.36 -8.20 7.29
CA ASP A 21 -3.25 -8.07 5.86
C ASP A 21 -2.67 -6.69 5.54
N ARG A 22 -1.55 -6.70 4.82
CA ARG A 22 -0.83 -5.50 4.43
C ARG A 22 -0.71 -5.49 2.92
N PHE A 23 -1.26 -4.47 2.28
CA PHE A 23 -1.15 -4.29 0.84
C PHE A 23 -0.46 -2.98 0.53
N ARG A 24 0.71 -3.06 -0.10
CA ARG A 24 1.46 -1.89 -0.54
C ARG A 24 1.23 -1.66 -2.02
N TYR A 25 0.87 -0.42 -2.34
CA TYR A 25 0.77 0.10 -3.70
C TYR A 25 1.98 0.99 -3.98
N THR A 26 2.64 0.77 -5.12
CA THR A 26 3.79 1.57 -5.55
C THR A 26 3.59 2.02 -6.99
N LEU A 27 3.72 3.33 -7.21
CA LEU A 27 3.63 3.93 -8.55
C LEU A 27 4.89 3.56 -9.33
N GLN A 28 4.70 2.97 -10.50
CA GLN A 28 5.77 2.64 -11.43
C GLN A 28 6.09 3.84 -12.34
N SER A 29 7.23 3.77 -13.02
CA SER A 29 7.67 4.81 -13.96
C SER A 29 6.74 4.97 -15.17
N ASP A 30 6.02 3.91 -15.56
CA ASP A 30 5.02 3.92 -16.62
C ASP A 30 3.64 4.47 -16.17
N GLY A 31 3.53 4.89 -14.91
CA GLY A 31 2.29 5.39 -14.32
C GLY A 31 1.32 4.32 -13.86
N SER A 32 1.66 3.04 -14.01
CA SER A 32 0.87 1.93 -13.46
C SER A 32 1.11 1.76 -11.96
N TRP A 33 0.17 1.14 -11.27
CA TRP A 33 0.31 0.78 -9.86
C TRP A 33 0.59 -0.72 -9.74
N THR A 34 1.65 -1.07 -9.01
CA THR A 34 1.90 -2.45 -8.59
C THR A 34 1.42 -2.65 -7.16
N ILE A 35 0.89 -3.84 -6.88
CA ILE A 35 0.43 -4.24 -5.55
C ILE A 35 1.30 -5.40 -5.04
N ALA A 36 1.75 -5.28 -3.79
CA ALA A 36 2.44 -6.35 -3.07
C ALA A 36 1.74 -6.63 -1.74
N ARG A 37 1.52 -7.91 -1.44
CA ARG A 37 1.08 -8.33 -0.10
C ARG A 37 2.33 -8.48 0.78
N LEU A 38 2.36 -7.75 1.89
CA LEU A 38 3.43 -7.84 2.87
C LEU A 38 3.01 -8.79 3.99
N MET A 39 3.96 -9.57 4.49
CA MET A 39 3.75 -10.38 5.67
C MET A 39 3.70 -9.46 6.91
N PRO A 40 2.85 -9.77 7.90
CA PRO A 40 2.86 -9.10 9.20
C PRO A 40 4.16 -9.34 9.96
#